data_AF-A0A7C3PUB5-F1
#
_entry.id   AF-A0A7C3PUB5-F1
#
_cell.length_a   1.000
_cell.length_b   1.000
_cell.length_c   1.000
_cell.angle_alpha   90.00
_cell.angle_beta   90.00
_cell.angle_gamma   90.00
#
_symmetry.space_group_name_H-M   'P 1'
#
loop_
_entity.id
_entity.type
_entity.pdbx_description
1 polymer ?
#
loop_
_entity_poly.entity_id
_entity_poly.type
_entity_poly.pdbx_seq_one_letter_code
_entity_poly.pdbx_strand_id
1 'polypeptide(L)' 'MRISDSLLPELDQESRNTRRALERVPEHLLEWKPHPKSMSLGHLASHLVEIPFWALSTLKSSSFDVAPPGAPPYTTP' A
#
# COMPACT_ATOMS: atom_id res chain seq x y z
N MET A 1 19.11 -12.61 18.22
CA MET A 1 18.03 -11.64 17.94
C MET A 1 17.28 -12.13 16.72
N ARG A 2 15.96 -12.23 16.76
CA ARG A 2 15.17 -12.57 15.57
C ARG A 2 15.05 -11.32 14.70
N ILE A 3 14.94 -11.50 13.40
CA ILE A 3 14.69 -10.38 12.47
C ILE A 3 13.41 -9.63 12.86
N SER A 4 12.39 -10.35 13.34
CA SER A 4 11.15 -9.77 13.86
C SER A 4 11.35 -8.77 15.00
N ASP A 5 12.36 -8.98 15.84
CA ASP A 5 12.60 -8.15 17.02
C ASP A 5 13.08 -6.74 16.62
N SER A 6 13.64 -6.59 15.41
CA SER A 6 14.03 -5.29 14.85
C SER A 6 12.94 -4.67 13.96
N LEU A 7 12.23 -5.49 13.18
CA LEU A 7 11.27 -4.99 12.19
C LEU A 7 9.93 -4.56 12.80
N LEU A 8 9.46 -5.22 13.87
CA LEU A 8 8.15 -4.89 14.45
C LEU A 8 8.07 -3.46 15.03
N PRO A 9 9.06 -2.97 15.80
CA PRO A 9 9.05 -1.58 16.28
C PRO A 9 9.11 -0.55 15.15
N GLU A 10 9.86 -0.83 14.09
CA GLU A 10 9.93 0.02 12.89
C GLU A 10 8.59 0.06 12.17
N LEU A 11 7.96 -1.10 11.95
CA LEU A 11 6.63 -1.20 11.34
C LEU A 11 5.59 -0.40 12.12
N ASP A 12 5.61 -0.45 13.45
CA ASP A 12 4.72 0.34 14.30
C ASP A 12 4.94 1.84 14.13
N GLN A 13 6.21 2.26 14.02
CA GLN A 13 6.58 3.66 13.82
C GLN A 13 6.11 4.17 12.44
N GLU A 14 6.40 3.42 11.39
CA GLU A 14 6.02 3.78 10.02
C GLU A 14 4.50 3.76 9.83
N SER A 15 3.79 2.79 10.42
CA SER A 15 2.32 2.74 10.37
C SER A 15 1.66 3.98 10.97
N ARG A 16 2.23 4.54 12.05
CA ARG A 16 1.76 5.81 12.63
C ARG A 16 2.01 6.99 11.68
N ASN A 17 3.17 7.04 11.03
CA ASN A 17 3.52 8.09 10.08
C ASN A 17 2.59 8.04 8.86
N THR A 18 2.34 6.86 8.29
CA THR A 18 1.41 6.68 7.17
C THR A 18 0.00 7.16 7.51
N ARG A 19 -0.54 6.80 8.69
CA ARG A 19 -1.85 7.30 9.14
C ARG A 19 -1.89 8.83 9.20
N ARG A 20 -0.87 9.45 9.80
CA ARG A 20 -0.75 10.92 9.86
C ARG A 20 -0.67 11.57 8.48
N ALA A 21 0.00 10.94 7.51
CA ALA A 21 0.07 11.45 6.15
C ALA A 21 -1.30 11.38 5.47
N LEU A 22 -2.02 10.26 5.62
CA LEU A 22 -3.35 10.06 5.04
C LEU A 22 -4.40 11.02 5.62
N GLU A 23 -4.34 11.32 6.92
CA GLU A 23 -5.20 12.33 7.58
C GLU A 23 -5.07 13.73 6.97
N ARG A 24 -3.98 14.02 6.25
CA ARG A 24 -3.72 15.32 5.62
C ARG A 24 -4.10 15.37 4.15
N VAL A 25 -4.60 14.27 3.57
CA VAL A 25 -5.00 14.24 2.17
C VAL A 25 -6.30 15.04 1.99
N PRO A 26 -6.29 16.14 1.24
CA PRO A 26 -7.50 16.93 1.01
C PRO A 26 -8.42 16.24 -0.01
N GLU A 27 -9.64 15.92 0.40
CA GLU A 27 -10.64 15.20 -0.43
C GLU A 27 -10.95 15.92 -1.75
N HIS A 28 -10.96 17.25 -1.76
CA HIS A 28 -11.22 18.03 -2.97
C HIS A 28 -10.09 18.00 -4.01
N LEU A 29 -8.93 17.41 -3.68
CA LEU A 29 -7.79 17.26 -4.60
C LEU A 29 -7.50 15.80 -4.95
N LEU A 30 -8.41 14.85 -4.73
CA LEU A 30 -8.16 13.44 -5.06
C LEU A 30 -7.80 13.21 -6.54
N GLU A 31 -8.34 14.02 -7.45
CA GLU A 31 -8.03 13.99 -8.89
C GLU A 31 -6.80 14.81 -9.27
N TRP A 32 -6.24 15.60 -8.34
CA TRP A 32 -5.07 16.43 -8.63
C TRP A 32 -3.86 15.56 -8.96
N LYS A 33 -3.09 16.02 -9.95
CA LYS A 33 -1.84 15.41 -10.38
C LYS A 33 -0.72 16.45 -10.34
N PRO A 34 0.45 16.14 -9.75
CA PRO A 34 1.61 17.02 -9.80
C PRO A 34 2.16 17.17 -11.23
N HIS A 35 2.00 16.13 -12.05
CA HIS A 35 2.38 16.09 -13.45
C HIS A 35 1.42 15.18 -14.23
N PRO A 36 1.09 15.45 -15.51
CA PRO A 36 0.10 14.66 -16.26
C PRO A 36 0.38 13.15 -16.32
N LYS A 37 1.66 12.77 -16.33
CA LYS A 37 2.10 11.36 -16.32
C LYS A 37 2.02 10.68 -14.95
N SER A 38 1.87 11.43 -13.86
CA SER A 38 1.76 10.88 -12.51
C SER A 38 0.38 10.29 -12.26
N MET A 39 0.29 9.40 -11.27
CA MET A 39 -0.98 9.02 -10.65
C MET A 39 -1.60 10.22 -9.93
N SER A 40 -2.93 10.20 -9.74
CA SER A 40 -3.62 11.23 -8.96
C SER A 40 -3.28 11.11 -7.48
N LEU A 41 -3.50 12.18 -6.71
CA LEU A 41 -3.27 12.18 -5.27
C LEU A 41 -4.11 11.10 -4.57
N GLY A 42 -5.37 10.91 -4.98
CA GLY A 42 -6.22 9.86 -4.44
C GLY A 42 -5.67 8.47 -4.72
N HIS A 43 -5.20 8.22 -5.94
CA HIS A 43 -4.58 6.93 -6.28
C HIS A 43 -3.31 6.68 -5.46
N LEU A 44 -2.45 7.69 -5.27
CA LEU A 44 -1.25 7.58 -4.45
C LEU A 44 -1.58 7.33 -2.97
N ALA A 45 -2.62 7.98 -2.44
CA ALA A 45 -3.11 7.74 -1.08
C ALA A 45 -3.63 6.31 -0.90
N SER A 46 -4.45 5.82 -1.84
CA SER A 46 -4.92 4.42 -1.83
C SER A 46 -3.76 3.43 -1.93
N HIS A 47 -2.77 3.70 -2.78
CA HIS A 47 -1.60 2.84 -2.93
C HIS A 47 -0.83 2.67 -1.60
N LEU A 48 -0.69 3.74 -0.80
CA LEU A 48 -0.07 3.65 0.53
C LEU A 48 -0.87 2.76 1.51
N VAL A 49 -2.20 2.77 1.41
CA VAL A 49 -3.09 1.93 2.24
C VAL A 49 -3.00 0.46 1.87
N GLU A 50 -2.73 0.13 0.61
CA GLU A 50 -2.64 -1.25 0.12
C GLU A 50 -1.33 -1.95 0.54
N ILE A 51 -0.22 -1.22 0.74
CA ILE A 51 1.11 -1.80 1.02
C ILE A 51 1.13 -2.79 2.21
N PRO A 52 0.51 -2.51 3.38
CA PRO A 52 0.47 -3.47 4.48
C PRO A 52 -0.19 -4.81 4.12
N PHE A 53 -1.15 -4.83 3.21
CA PHE A 53 -1.77 -6.07 2.73
C PHE A 53 -0.79 -6.96 1.96
N TRP A 54 0.10 -6.34 1.18
CA TRP A 54 1.16 -7.06 0.45
C TRP A 54 2.17 -7.74 1.39
N ALA A 55 2.48 -7.12 2.54
CA ALA A 55 3.35 -7.74 3.54
C ALA A 55 2.76 -9.05 4.08
N LEU A 56 1.46 -9.06 4.40
CA LEU A 56 0.76 -10.26 4.85
C LEU A 56 0.70 -11.34 3.77
N SER A 57 0.38 -10.95 2.53
CA SER A 57 0.31 -11.86 1.39
C SER A 57 1.66 -12.52 1.11
N THR A 58 2.74 -11.74 1.15
CA THR A 58 4.11 -12.23 0.94
C THR A 58 4.53 -13.25 2.01
N LEU A 59 4.11 -13.05 3.26
CA LEU A 59 4.44 -13.98 4.35
C LEU A 59 3.63 -15.28 4.30
N LYS A 60 2.42 -15.25 3.72
CA LYS A 60 1.49 -16.39 3.71
C LYS A 60 1.57 -17.24 2.45
N SER A 61 2.10 -16.70 1.36
CA SER A 61 2.09 -17.33 0.04
C SER A 61 3.52 -17.52 -0.48
N SER A 62 3.78 -18.67 -1.10
CA SER A 62 5.08 -18.95 -1.74
C SER A 62 5.25 -18.27 -3.10
N SER A 63 4.15 -17.83 -3.71
CA SER A 63 4.13 -17.14 -5.00
C SER A 63 2.88 -16.28 -5.12
N PHE A 64 2.93 -15.29 -6.03
CA PHE A 64 1.80 -14.46 -6.40
C PHE A 64 1.81 -14.27 -7.92
N ASP A 65 0.70 -14.64 -8.57
CA ASP A 65 0.48 -14.41 -10.00
C ASP A 65 -0.67 -13.41 -10.14
N VAL A 66 -0.38 -12.24 -10.71
CA VAL A 66 -1.36 -11.17 -10.89
C VAL A 66 -2.33 -11.43 -12.05
N ALA A 67 -1.97 -12.34 -12.97
CA ALA A 67 -2.76 -12.68 -14.14
C ALA A 67 -2.74 -14.20 -14.41
N PRO A 68 -3.30 -15.03 -13.50
CA PRO A 68 -3.32 -16.47 -13.69
C PRO A 68 -4.18 -16.85 -14.91
N PRO A 69 -3.75 -17.83 -15.73
CA PRO A 69 -4.55 -18.28 -16.87
C PRO A 69 -5.95 -18.73 -16.45
N GLY A 70 -6.99 -18.14 -17.05
CA GLY A 70 -8.39 -18.49 -16.79
C GLY A 70 -8.97 -17.96 -15.48
N ALA A 71 -8.23 -17.14 -14.73
CA ALA A 71 -8.73 -16.47 -13.53
C ALA A 71 -9.25 -15.06 -13.84
N PRO A 72 -10.21 -14.53 -13.04
CA PRO A 72 -10.60 -13.13 -13.13
C PRO A 72 -9.42 -12.21 -12.81
N PRO A 73 -9.40 -10.96 -13.34
CA PRO A 73 -8.36 -9.99 -13.04
C PRO A 73 -8.21 -9.76 -11.54
N TYR A 74 -6.96 -9.59 -11.08
CA TYR A 74 -6.68 -9.21 -9.70
C TYR A 74 -7.40 -7.90 -9.35
N THR A 75 -8.02 -7.87 -8.17
CA THR A 75 -8.64 -6.68 -7.59
C THR A 75 -7.85 -6.30 -6.35
N THR A 76 -7.48 -5.02 -6.25
CA THR A 76 -6.87 -4.52 -5.03
C THR A 76 -7.90 -4.55 -3.89
N PRO A 77 -7.47 -4.81 -2.63
CA PRO A 77 -8.36 -4.86 -1.47
C PRO A 77 -9.10 -3.54 -1.21
#